data_AF-A0A833AQN7-F1
#
_entry.id   AF-A0A833AQN7-F1
#
_cell.length_a   1.000
_cell.length_b   1.000
_cell.length_c   1.000
_cell.angle_alpha   90.00
_cell.angle_beta   90.00
_cell.angle_gamma   90.00
#
_symmetry.space_group_name_H-M   'P 1'
#
loop_
_entity.id
_entity.type
_entity.pdbx_description
1 polymer ?
#
loop_
_entity_poly.entity_id
_entity_poly.type
_entity_poly.pdbx_seq_one_letter_code
_entity_poly.pdbx_strand_id
1 'polypeptide(L)'
;MQNDSIKKTVGVALAVCLVCSVLVSTAAVYLQGIQEKNKHLDKVKNILIAGCLYDKNSDILQVFNEKVSSALIDLETGNKLTEDQYTDKLSPQ
;
A
#
# COMPACT_ATOMS: atom_id res chain seq x y z
N MET A 1 -50.73 11.77 -3.22
CA MET A 1 -49.81 12.07 -4.36
C MET A 1 -48.87 10.89 -4.52
N GLN A 2 -49.05 10.09 -5.58
CA GLN A 2 -48.15 8.98 -5.87
C GLN A 2 -46.84 9.55 -6.46
N ASN A 3 -45.82 9.63 -5.60
CA ASN A 3 -44.51 10.17 -5.96
C ASN A 3 -43.57 9.11 -6.57
N ASP A 4 -43.99 7.84 -6.59
CA ASP A 4 -43.24 6.73 -7.14
C ASP A 4 -43.62 6.50 -8.60
N SER A 5 -42.79 7.04 -9.48
CA SER A 5 -42.84 6.75 -10.91
C SER A 5 -41.50 6.13 -11.28
N ILE A 6 -41.50 5.08 -12.12
CA ILE A 6 -40.29 4.31 -12.49
C ILE A 6 -39.17 5.25 -12.98
N LYS A 7 -39.53 6.30 -13.72
CA LYS A 7 -38.60 7.34 -14.19
C LYS A 7 -37.91 8.10 -13.04
N LYS A 8 -38.62 8.42 -11.95
CA LYS A 8 -38.05 9.07 -10.77
C LYS A 8 -37.15 8.12 -9.99
N THR A 9 -37.52 6.84 -9.88
CA THR A 9 -36.70 5.83 -9.20
C THR A 9 -35.33 5.66 -9.88
N VAL A 10 -35.32 5.54 -11.21
CA VAL A 10 -34.06 5.44 -11.97
C VAL A 10 -33.23 6.72 -11.86
N GLY A 11 -33.86 7.89 -11.92
CA GLY A 11 -33.16 9.17 -11.76
C GLY A 11 -32.49 9.34 -10.39
N VAL A 12 -33.18 8.95 -9.31
CA VAL A 12 -32.61 9.00 -7.95
C VAL A 12 -31.46 8.00 -7.80
N ALA A 13 -31.62 6.77 -8.31
CA ALA A 13 -30.56 5.77 -8.25
C ALA A 13 -29.28 6.24 -8.96
N LEU A 14 -29.40 6.82 -10.16
CA LEU A 14 -28.24 7.36 -10.89
C LEU A 14 -27.59 8.53 -10.15
N ALA A 15 -28.38 9.42 -9.54
CA ALA A 15 -27.85 10.54 -8.76
C ALA A 15 -27.05 10.06 -7.54
N VAL A 16 -27.58 9.10 -6.78
CA VAL A 16 -26.88 8.52 -5.61
C VAL A 16 -25.60 7.81 -6.06
N CYS A 17 -25.65 7.02 -7.12
CA CYS A 17 -24.48 6.33 -7.65
C CYS A 17 -23.36 7.31 -8.05
N LEU A 18 -23.71 8.43 -8.69
CA LEU A 18 -22.74 9.44 -9.09
C LEU A 18 -22.13 10.18 -7.89
N VAL A 19 -22.93 10.52 -6.87
CA VAL A 19 -22.40 11.17 -5.67
C VAL A 19 -21.50 10.20 -4.90
N CYS A 20 -21.94 8.96 -4.70
CA CYS A 20 -21.16 7.96 -3.98
C CYS A 20 -19.84 7.62 -4.67
N SER A 21 -19.79 7.54 -6.01
CA SER A 21 -18.55 7.24 -6.74
C SER A 21 -17.52 8.36 -6.60
N VAL A 22 -17.95 9.63 -6.64
CA VAL A 22 -17.07 10.79 -6.42
C VAL A 22 -16.55 10.82 -4.99
N LEU A 23 -17.41 10.59 -3.98
CA LEU A 23 -16.99 10.58 -2.58
C LEU A 23 -15.98 9.47 -2.27
N VAL A 24 -16.22 8.25 -2.75
CA VAL A 24 -15.30 7.11 -2.49
C VAL A 24 -13.97 7.30 -3.22
N SER A 25 -14.01 7.71 -4.48
CA SER A 25 -12.78 7.92 -5.28
C SER A 25 -11.91 9.04 -4.71
N THR A 26 -12.51 10.15 -4.27
CA THR A 26 -11.77 11.25 -3.65
C THR A 26 -11.13 10.86 -2.32
N ALA A 27 -11.85 10.14 -1.45
CA ALA A 27 -11.30 9.64 -0.19
C ALA A 27 -10.11 8.69 -0.44
N ALA A 28 -10.22 7.81 -1.43
CA ALA A 28 -9.15 6.87 -1.77
C ALA A 28 -7.85 7.58 -2.17
N VAL A 29 -7.92 8.58 -3.04
CA VAL A 29 -6.73 9.29 -3.55
C VAL A 29 -6.12 10.19 -2.48
N TYR A 30 -6.94 10.91 -1.71
CA TYR A 30 -6.42 11.85 -0.69
C TYR A 30 -5.66 11.13 0.42
N LEU A 31 -6.15 9.98 0.88
CA LEU A 31 -5.50 9.24 1.96
C LEU A 31 -4.34 8.36 1.48
N GLN A 32 -4.23 8.07 0.18
CA GLN A 32 -3.22 7.16 -0.36
C GLN A 32 -1.80 7.54 0.07
N GLY A 33 -1.42 8.81 -0.04
CA GLY A 33 -0.05 9.25 0.30
C GLY A 33 0.32 9.08 1.78
N ILE A 34 -0.63 9.25 2.70
CA ILE A 34 -0.39 9.02 4.14
C ILE A 34 -0.33 7.51 4.42
N GLN A 35 -1.20 6.73 3.78
CA GLN A 35 -1.22 5.28 3.93
C GLN A 35 0.07 4.65 3.42
N GLU A 36 0.62 5.10 2.29
CA GLU A 36 1.88 4.59 1.74
C GLU A 36 3.07 4.84 2.68
N LYS A 37 3.18 6.05 3.25
CA LYS A 37 4.23 6.38 4.22
C LYS A 37 4.15 5.53 5.48
N ASN A 38 2.95 5.41 6.07
CA ASN A 38 2.75 4.58 7.26
C ASN A 38 2.96 3.10 6.97
N LYS A 39 2.55 2.61 5.80
CA LYS A 39 2.77 1.24 5.34
C LYS A 39 4.26 0.95 5.17
N HIS A 40 5.04 1.90 4.65
CA HIS A 40 6.49 1.77 4.56
C HIS A 40 7.12 1.65 5.96
N LEU A 41 6.79 2.57 6.87
CA LEU A 41 7.29 2.53 8.25
C LEU A 41 6.90 1.24 8.98
N ASP A 42 5.67 0.78 8.79
CA ASP A 42 5.19 -0.47 9.39
C ASP A 42 5.93 -1.70 8.84
N LYS A 43 6.19 -1.74 7.52
CA LYS A 43 7.03 -2.79 6.91
C LYS A 43 8.43 -2.81 7.54
N VAL A 44 9.11 -1.66 7.59
CA VAL A 44 10.46 -1.54 8.16
C VAL A 44 10.44 -1.99 9.63
N LYS A 45 9.47 -1.53 10.41
CA LYS A 45 9.29 -1.93 11.80
C LYS A 45 9.11 -3.45 11.94
N ASN A 46 8.25 -4.06 11.12
CA ASN A 46 8.02 -5.50 11.17
C ASN A 46 9.26 -6.31 10.77
N ILE A 47 10.07 -5.82 9.82
CA ILE A 47 11.37 -6.44 9.49
C ILE A 47 12.31 -6.40 10.70
N LEU A 48 12.41 -5.25 11.38
CA LEU A 48 13.24 -5.14 12.59
C LEU A 48 12.73 -6.01 13.74
N ILE A 49 11.41 -6.14 13.91
CA ILE A 49 10.82 -7.04 14.92
C ILE A 49 11.19 -8.49 14.62
N ALA A 50 11.04 -8.93 13.36
CA ALA A 50 11.39 -10.29 12.94
C ALA A 50 12.88 -10.61 13.15
N GLY A 51 13.75 -9.61 13.01
CA GLY A 51 15.19 -9.72 13.29
C GLY A 51 15.58 -9.50 14.75
N CYS A 52 14.64 -9.28 15.68
CA CYS A 52 14.91 -8.89 17.08
C CYS A 52 15.78 -7.61 17.21
N LEU A 53 15.65 -6.67 16.27
CA LEU A 53 16.39 -5.41 16.20
C LEU A 53 15.54 -4.17 16.54
N TYR A 54 14.26 -4.35 16.83
CA TYR A 54 13.33 -3.25 17.10
C TYR A 54 13.45 -2.71 18.53
N ASP A 55 13.70 -1.41 18.67
CA ASP A 55 13.64 -0.67 19.95
C ASP A 55 12.73 0.55 19.82
N LYS A 56 11.82 0.74 20.79
CA LYS A 56 10.83 1.84 20.80
C LYS A 56 11.44 3.23 20.88
N ASN A 57 12.65 3.37 21.41
CA ASN A 57 13.35 4.64 21.60
C ASN A 57 14.34 4.94 20.48
N SER A 58 14.54 4.02 19.54
CA SER A 58 15.47 4.15 18.42
C SER A 58 14.77 4.63 17.15
N ASP A 59 15.52 5.32 16.28
CA ASP A 59 15.05 5.63 14.93
C ASP A 59 15.07 4.36 14.07
N ILE A 60 13.87 3.89 13.74
CA ILE A 60 13.61 2.65 12.99
C ILE A 60 14.29 2.70 11.61
N LEU A 61 14.29 3.85 10.93
CA LEU A 61 14.87 3.97 9.59
C LEU A 61 16.40 3.91 9.64
N GLN A 62 17.00 4.55 10.64
CA GLN A 62 18.44 4.50 10.84
C GLN A 62 18.91 3.06 11.11
N VAL A 63 18.26 2.38 12.07
CA VAL A 63 18.62 1.00 12.44
C VAL A 63 18.45 0.05 11.26
N PHE A 64 17.42 0.23 10.44
CA PHE A 64 17.22 -0.56 9.23
C PHE A 64 18.37 -0.37 8.23
N ASN A 65 18.75 0.87 7.92
CA ASN A 65 19.82 1.15 6.98
C ASN A 65 21.19 0.65 7.45
N GLU A 66 21.45 0.64 8.76
CA GLU A 66 22.73 0.19 9.32
C GLU A 66 22.82 -1.33 9.45
N LYS A 67 21.70 -2.01 9.75
CA LYS A 67 21.72 -3.43 10.16
C LYS A 67 21.04 -4.39 9.19
N VAL A 68 20.31 -3.90 8.19
CA VAL A 68 19.57 -4.74 7.24
C VAL A 68 20.15 -4.61 5.84
N SER A 69 20.47 -5.74 5.22
CA SER A 69 20.87 -5.82 3.81
C SER A 69 19.79 -6.56 3.03
N SER A 70 19.28 -5.95 1.96
CA SER A 70 18.35 -6.60 1.05
C SER A 70 19.09 -7.56 0.11
N ALA A 71 18.52 -8.75 -0.12
CA ALA A 71 18.97 -9.69 -1.15
C ALA A 71 17.75 -10.27 -1.86
N LEU A 72 17.84 -10.37 -3.19
CA LEU A 72 16.82 -11.02 -4.02
C LEU A 72 17.18 -12.50 -4.19
N ILE A 73 16.23 -13.38 -3.90
CA ILE A 73 16.39 -14.83 -3.99
C ILE A 73 15.42 -15.36 -5.04
N ASP A 74 15.95 -16.16 -5.97
CA ASP A 74 15.12 -16.97 -6.85
C ASP A 74 14.48 -18.10 -6.04
N LEU A 75 13.15 -18.17 -6.03
CA LEU A 75 12.40 -19.15 -5.25
C LEU A 75 12.47 -20.57 -5.82
N GLU A 76 12.78 -20.73 -7.11
CA GLU A 76 12.92 -22.05 -7.75
C GLU A 76 14.30 -22.64 -7.49
N THR A 77 15.35 -21.82 -7.63
CA THR A 77 16.74 -22.29 -7.52
C THR A 77 17.35 -22.06 -6.14
N GLY A 78 16.77 -21.18 -5.32
CA GLY A 78 17.29 -20.77 -4.01
C GLY A 78 18.53 -19.87 -4.09
N ASN A 79 18.96 -19.50 -5.30
CA ASN A 79 20.17 -18.70 -5.51
C ASN A 79 19.89 -17.20 -5.38
N LYS A 80 20.91 -16.46 -4.96
CA LYS A 80 20.88 -14.99 -4.98
C LYS A 80 20.93 -14.50 -6.42
N LEU A 81 20.05 -13.57 -6.76
CA LEU A 81 20.10 -12.87 -8.04
C LEU A 81 21.21 -11.82 -8.02
N THR A 82 22.05 -11.84 -9.05
CA THR A 82 23.07 -10.81 -9.31
C THR A 82 22.42 -9.60 -9.99
N GLU A 83 23.03 -8.42 -9.88
CA GLU A 83 22.45 -7.15 -10.38
C GLU A 83 22.10 -7.17 -11.88
N ASP A 84 22.79 -7.96 -12.69
CA ASP A 84 22.49 -8.16 -14.13
C ASP A 84 21.17 -8.91 -14.38
N GLN A 85 20.66 -9.62 -13.37
CA GLN A 85 19.41 -10.38 -13.44
C GLN A 85 18.21 -9.56 -12.98
N TYR A 86 18.41 -8.31 -12.55
CA TYR A 86 17.32 -7.45 -12.06
C TYR A 86 16.49 -6.95 -13.24
N THR A 87 15.27 -7.50 -13.38
CA THR A 87 14.26 -6.96 -14.32
C THR A 87 13.59 -5.73 -13.70
N ASP A 88 13.05 -4.81 -14.51
CA ASP A 88 12.29 -3.63 -14.05
C ASP A 88 11.15 -3.94 -13.04
N LYS A 89 10.65 -5.19 -13.05
CA LYS A 89 9.62 -5.68 -12.11
C LYS A 89 10.15 -6.10 -10.73
N LEU A 90 11.46 -6.22 -10.57
CA LEU A 90 12.16 -6.66 -9.35
C LEU A 90 12.77 -5.50 -8.57
N SER A 91 12.69 -4.27 -9.09
CA SER A 91 13.16 -3.07 -8.40
C SER A 91 12.33 -2.82 -7.14
N PRO A 92 12.93 -2.88 -5.94
CA PRO A 92 12.25 -2.47 -4.73
C PRO A 92 11.98 -0.97 -4.80
N GLN A 93 10.70 -0.59 -4.74
CA GLN A 93 10.27 0.80 -4.54
C GLN A 93 10.27 1.15 -3.05
#